data_AF-A0A5Q4Z459-F1
#
_entry.id   AF-A0A5Q4Z459-F1
#
_cell.length_a   1.000
_cell.length_b   1.000
_cell.length_c   1.000
_cell.angle_alpha   90.00
_cell.angle_beta   90.00
_cell.angle_gamma   90.00
#
_symmetry.space_group_name_H-M   'P 1'
#
loop_
_entity.id
_entity.type
_entity.pdbx_description
1 polymer ?
#
loop_
_entity_poly.entity_id
_entity_poly.type
_entity_poly.pdbx_seq_one_letter_code
_entity_poly.pdbx_strand_id
1 'polypeptide(L)'
;MKVFYSWQSDTEAKFNRHFQLDCLKAAVKKINRELELDEPIREDHDTKGVTGSPDIASTILNKIESCEVFLADITFVCHSESGRALSNPNVLIELGYAMHALGSGRIINIMNTAFGEPEGKIPFDLAHKRWPITYNLSPENISEKSQVKRELVSVLVHAIKPFAKQRKVAKPVFENSAAKIRHSEDLRKQLSGYIQRINNEGLRRKAIIRDIDRVESYPEVVESEDISPWFSVELAQLYHRGVQVFLRAGTVMLCDDGTYRFRDNSKGEKGDERVFLIGDIPFTNIVSINFDGDEYDYFPHVFCHFSESNGEPYERLIVCKEIEMGNGHKYYSEIETLENMQKNSEKYGVKDFA
;
A
#
# COMPACT_ATOMS: atom_id res chain seq x y z
N MET A 1 2.26 -10.53 -10.10
CA MET A 1 0.87 -10.31 -9.58
C MET A 1 0.01 -11.57 -9.64
N LYS A 2 -0.67 -11.92 -8.56
CA LYS A 2 -1.67 -12.98 -8.41
C LYS A 2 -3.05 -12.40 -8.07
N VAL A 3 -4.08 -12.94 -8.70
CA VAL A 3 -5.49 -12.74 -8.32
C VAL A 3 -5.97 -14.02 -7.65
N PHE A 4 -6.19 -13.99 -6.34
CA PHE A 4 -6.72 -15.15 -5.62
C PHE A 4 -8.24 -15.18 -5.74
N TYR A 5 -8.78 -16.27 -6.29
CA TYR A 5 -10.21 -16.49 -6.48
C TYR A 5 -10.75 -17.44 -5.41
N SER A 6 -11.56 -16.88 -4.51
CA SER A 6 -12.34 -17.62 -3.52
C SER A 6 -13.71 -17.92 -4.08
N TRP A 7 -14.05 -19.21 -4.17
CA TRP A 7 -15.22 -19.71 -4.88
C TRP A 7 -16.10 -20.56 -3.97
N GLN A 8 -17.39 -20.62 -4.27
CA GLN A 8 -18.32 -21.50 -3.55
C GLN A 8 -18.66 -22.77 -4.33
N SER A 9 -18.93 -23.85 -3.58
CA SER A 9 -19.21 -25.19 -4.09
C SER A 9 -20.69 -25.56 -4.14
N ASP A 10 -21.56 -24.76 -3.53
CA ASP A 10 -22.93 -25.19 -3.17
C ASP A 10 -23.96 -24.97 -4.29
N THR A 11 -23.58 -24.22 -5.31
CA THR A 11 -24.42 -24.01 -6.51
C THR A 11 -23.87 -24.79 -7.70
N GLU A 12 -24.66 -24.88 -8.78
CA GLU A 12 -24.22 -25.52 -10.01
C GLU A 12 -22.95 -24.86 -10.60
N ALA A 13 -21.83 -25.56 -10.49
CA ALA A 13 -20.52 -25.05 -10.88
C ALA A 13 -20.45 -24.54 -12.32
N LYS A 14 -21.27 -25.08 -13.24
CA LYS A 14 -21.36 -24.66 -14.65
C LYS A 14 -21.75 -23.19 -14.81
N PHE A 15 -22.57 -22.65 -13.90
CA PHE A 15 -23.07 -21.28 -13.96
C PHE A 15 -22.33 -20.33 -13.00
N ASN A 16 -21.63 -20.89 -12.01
CA ASN A 16 -20.84 -20.16 -11.02
C ASN A 16 -19.35 -20.47 -11.16
N ARG A 17 -18.77 -21.26 -10.25
CA ARG A 17 -17.32 -21.57 -10.17
C ARG A 17 -16.61 -21.69 -11.52
N HIS A 18 -17.08 -22.56 -12.41
CA HIS A 18 -16.42 -22.79 -13.71
C HIS A 18 -16.57 -21.58 -14.64
N PHE A 19 -17.75 -20.97 -14.69
CA PHE A 19 -18.01 -19.80 -15.52
C PHE A 19 -17.21 -18.58 -15.07
N GLN A 20 -17.19 -18.31 -13.77
CA GLN A 20 -16.43 -17.21 -13.17
C GLN A 20 -14.92 -17.40 -13.38
N LEU A 21 -14.40 -18.61 -13.11
CA LEU A 21 -12.98 -18.92 -13.34
C LEU A 21 -12.59 -18.77 -14.82
N ASP A 22 -13.45 -19.22 -15.74
CA ASP A 22 -13.26 -19.04 -17.18
C ASP A 22 -13.19 -17.56 -17.59
N CYS A 23 -14.03 -16.72 -16.99
CA CYS A 23 -14.03 -15.28 -17.22
C CYS A 23 -12.79 -14.62 -16.62
N LEU A 24 -12.40 -14.99 -15.40
CA LEU A 24 -11.19 -14.50 -14.75
C LEU A 24 -9.94 -14.83 -15.58
N LYS A 25 -9.79 -16.08 -16.02
CA LYS A 25 -8.68 -16.50 -16.89
C LYS A 25 -8.63 -15.70 -18.19
N ALA A 26 -9.79 -15.46 -18.81
CA ALA A 26 -9.88 -14.66 -20.03
C ALA A 26 -9.52 -13.18 -19.79
N ALA A 27 -9.95 -12.61 -18.67
CA ALA A 27 -9.62 -11.24 -18.27
C ALA A 27 -8.12 -11.07 -18.01
N VAL A 28 -7.52 -11.96 -17.19
CA VAL A 28 -6.08 -11.99 -16.90
C VAL A 28 -5.26 -12.11 -18.20
N LYS A 29 -5.65 -13.02 -19.10
CA LYS A 29 -5.01 -13.19 -20.41
C LYS A 29 -5.08 -11.93 -21.27
N LYS A 30 -6.20 -11.20 -21.24
CA LYS A 30 -6.36 -9.95 -21.98
C LYS A 30 -5.48 -8.85 -21.39
N ILE A 31 -5.44 -8.70 -20.07
CA ILE A 31 -4.59 -7.69 -19.41
C ILE A 31 -3.11 -7.94 -19.70
N ASN A 32 -2.64 -9.19 -19.58
CA ASN A 32 -1.24 -9.53 -19.85
C ASN A 32 -0.81 -9.21 -21.29
N ARG A 33 -1.73 -9.37 -22.27
CA ARG A 33 -1.47 -8.99 -23.66
C ARG A 33 -1.42 -7.47 -23.89
N GLU A 34 -2.15 -6.71 -23.07
CA GLU A 34 -2.24 -5.26 -23.22
C GLU A 34 -1.12 -4.50 -22.52
N LEU A 35 -0.55 -5.06 -21.44
CA LEU A 35 0.38 -4.34 -20.56
C LEU A 35 1.85 -4.75 -20.69
N GLU A 36 2.19 -5.81 -21.42
CA GLU A 36 3.57 -6.29 -21.60
C GLU A 36 4.38 -6.31 -20.29
N LEU A 37 3.78 -6.82 -19.21
CA LEU A 37 4.38 -6.83 -17.87
C LEU A 37 5.57 -7.79 -17.80
N ASP A 38 6.65 -7.39 -17.12
CA ASP A 38 7.81 -8.25 -16.85
C ASP A 38 7.39 -9.56 -16.14
N GLU A 39 6.49 -9.43 -15.16
CA GLU A 39 5.82 -10.57 -14.54
C GLU A 39 4.34 -10.62 -14.94
N PRO A 40 3.88 -11.70 -15.59
CA PRO A 40 2.48 -11.82 -15.98
C PRO A 40 1.58 -12.00 -14.76
N ILE A 41 0.38 -11.43 -14.84
CA ILE A 41 -0.70 -11.69 -13.90
C ILE A 41 -1.11 -13.17 -13.99
N ARG A 42 -1.35 -13.80 -12.84
CA ARG A 42 -1.81 -15.20 -12.75
C ARG A 42 -3.05 -15.30 -11.87
N GLU A 43 -4.00 -16.14 -12.26
CA GLU A 43 -5.09 -16.53 -11.37
C GLU A 43 -4.66 -17.68 -10.44
N ASP A 44 -5.06 -17.58 -9.18
CA ASP A 44 -4.77 -18.56 -8.13
C ASP A 44 -6.05 -18.92 -7.37
N HIS A 45 -6.10 -20.11 -6.77
CA HIS A 45 -7.22 -20.59 -5.95
C HIS A 45 -6.79 -21.84 -5.17
N ASP A 46 -7.54 -22.22 -4.13
CA ASP A 46 -7.34 -23.44 -3.33
C ASP A 46 -5.87 -23.63 -2.92
N THR A 47 -5.38 -24.87 -2.97
CA THR A 47 -3.96 -25.24 -2.81
C THR A 47 -3.23 -25.37 -4.16
N LYS A 48 -3.76 -24.78 -5.27
CA LYS A 48 -3.15 -24.84 -6.60
C LYS A 48 -1.66 -24.47 -6.53
N GLY A 49 -0.82 -25.30 -7.16
CA GLY A 49 0.62 -25.09 -7.25
C GLY A 49 1.43 -25.51 -6.01
N VAL A 50 0.78 -26.00 -4.94
CA VAL A 50 1.44 -26.50 -3.74
C VAL A 50 1.56 -28.02 -3.80
N THR A 51 2.76 -28.56 -3.54
CA THR A 51 3.04 -30.00 -3.61
C THR A 51 2.86 -30.69 -2.27
N GLY A 52 2.60 -32.00 -2.30
CA GLY A 52 2.43 -32.82 -1.09
C GLY A 52 1.02 -32.73 -0.49
N SER A 53 0.92 -32.92 0.83
CA SER A 53 -0.32 -32.86 1.61
C SER A 53 -0.26 -31.67 2.58
N PRO A 54 -0.34 -30.43 2.08
CA PRO A 54 -0.21 -29.26 2.92
C PRO A 54 -1.41 -29.12 3.86
N ASP A 55 -1.23 -28.38 4.96
CA ASP A 55 -2.36 -27.91 5.75
C ASP A 55 -3.18 -26.91 4.89
N ILE A 56 -4.40 -27.31 4.54
CA ILE A 56 -5.21 -26.60 3.53
C ILE A 56 -5.54 -25.19 3.98
N ALA A 57 -5.95 -25.01 5.24
CA ALA A 57 -6.39 -23.73 5.76
C ALA A 57 -5.23 -22.72 5.80
N SER A 58 -4.10 -23.06 6.43
CA SER A 58 -2.93 -22.17 6.46
C SER A 58 -2.40 -21.86 5.07
N THR A 59 -2.43 -22.84 4.15
CA THR A 59 -2.01 -22.64 2.77
C THR A 59 -2.89 -21.61 2.06
N ILE A 60 -4.21 -21.72 2.19
CA ILE A 60 -5.15 -20.76 1.60
C ILE A 60 -4.94 -19.37 2.19
N LEU A 61 -4.84 -19.25 3.52
CA LEU A 61 -4.60 -17.95 4.18
C LEU A 61 -3.28 -17.32 3.73
N ASN A 62 -2.19 -18.08 3.68
CA ASN A 62 -0.90 -17.60 3.17
C ASN A 62 -0.98 -17.15 1.71
N LYS A 63 -1.74 -17.86 0.87
CA LYS A 63 -1.96 -17.48 -0.54
C LYS A 63 -2.77 -16.19 -0.65
N ILE A 64 -3.80 -16.02 0.18
CA ILE A 64 -4.58 -14.78 0.29
C ILE A 64 -3.68 -13.63 0.72
N GLU A 65 -2.87 -13.82 1.76
CA GLU A 65 -1.92 -12.82 2.22
C GLU A 65 -0.89 -12.48 1.13
N SER A 66 -0.45 -13.44 0.32
CA SER A 66 0.54 -13.18 -0.73
C SER A 66 -0.04 -12.56 -2.02
N CYS A 67 -1.36 -12.52 -2.19
CA CYS A 67 -1.98 -12.03 -3.44
C CYS A 67 -2.18 -10.51 -3.43
N GLU A 68 -2.30 -9.93 -4.62
CA GLU A 68 -2.48 -8.49 -4.80
C GLU A 68 -3.94 -8.08 -4.96
N VAL A 69 -4.79 -9.01 -5.40
CA VAL A 69 -6.23 -8.83 -5.55
C VAL A 69 -6.95 -10.10 -5.12
N PHE A 70 -7.98 -9.96 -4.29
CA PHE A 70 -8.86 -11.06 -3.88
C PHE A 70 -10.22 -10.94 -4.58
N LEU A 71 -10.64 -11.99 -5.29
CA LEU A 71 -11.94 -12.09 -5.94
C LEU A 71 -12.82 -13.08 -5.18
N ALA A 72 -13.92 -12.61 -4.61
CA ALA A 72 -14.83 -13.42 -3.77
C ALA A 72 -16.16 -13.70 -4.48
N ASP A 73 -16.51 -14.98 -4.66
CA ASP A 73 -17.84 -15.39 -5.13
C ASP A 73 -18.86 -15.35 -3.99
N ILE A 74 -19.55 -14.22 -3.85
CA ILE A 74 -20.56 -14.00 -2.81
C ILE A 74 -21.96 -14.41 -3.25
N THR A 75 -22.09 -15.19 -4.34
CA THR A 75 -23.37 -15.75 -4.80
C THR A 75 -24.10 -16.45 -3.65
N PHE A 76 -25.41 -16.21 -3.55
CA PHE A 76 -26.22 -16.85 -2.52
C PHE A 76 -26.33 -18.35 -2.78
N VAL A 77 -26.14 -19.11 -1.71
CA VAL A 77 -26.13 -20.58 -1.75
C VAL A 77 -27.35 -21.19 -1.05
N CYS A 78 -27.96 -20.46 -0.12
CA CYS A 78 -29.15 -20.89 0.59
C CYS A 78 -29.94 -19.70 1.15
N HIS A 79 -31.10 -20.00 1.74
CA HIS A 79 -31.92 -19.04 2.47
C HIS A 79 -32.18 -19.56 3.89
N SER A 80 -32.24 -18.67 4.87
CA SER A 80 -32.70 -19.00 6.24
C SER A 80 -34.19 -19.34 6.24
N GLU A 81 -34.68 -19.85 7.38
CA GLU A 81 -36.12 -20.06 7.61
C GLU A 81 -36.94 -18.77 7.45
N SER A 82 -36.36 -17.62 7.78
CA SER A 82 -36.96 -16.30 7.59
C SER A 82 -36.82 -15.73 6.16
N GLY A 83 -36.25 -16.50 5.23
CA GLY A 83 -36.08 -16.08 3.83
C GLY A 83 -34.88 -15.16 3.59
N ARG A 84 -33.95 -15.02 4.55
CA ARG A 84 -32.71 -14.25 4.36
C ARG A 84 -31.75 -15.05 3.49
N ALA A 85 -31.27 -14.47 2.39
CA ALA A 85 -30.28 -15.10 1.53
C ALA A 85 -28.89 -15.14 2.22
N LEU A 86 -28.16 -16.23 2.01
CA LEU A 86 -26.87 -16.51 2.65
C LEU A 86 -25.84 -16.91 1.60
N SER A 87 -24.64 -16.32 1.67
CA SER A 87 -23.48 -16.70 0.86
C SER A 87 -22.69 -17.83 1.54
N ASN A 88 -21.79 -18.48 0.81
CA ASN A 88 -20.99 -19.58 1.33
C ASN A 88 -20.09 -19.12 2.51
N PRO A 89 -20.11 -19.82 3.66
CA PRO A 89 -19.38 -19.39 4.85
C PRO A 89 -17.86 -19.45 4.69
N ASN A 90 -17.32 -20.39 3.92
CA ASN A 90 -15.86 -20.48 3.68
C ASN A 90 -15.38 -19.25 2.90
N VAL A 91 -16.12 -18.87 1.85
CA VAL A 91 -15.82 -17.64 1.08
C VAL A 91 -15.90 -16.41 1.98
N LEU A 92 -16.89 -16.33 2.89
CA LEU A 92 -17.01 -15.20 3.80
C LEU A 92 -15.87 -15.13 4.83
N ILE A 93 -15.37 -16.27 5.33
CA ILE A 93 -14.21 -16.32 6.22
C ILE A 93 -12.95 -15.85 5.48
N GLU A 94 -12.71 -16.38 4.29
CA GLU A 94 -11.58 -15.98 3.45
C GLU A 94 -11.66 -14.50 3.06
N LEU A 95 -12.85 -13.99 2.75
CA LEU A 95 -13.11 -12.58 2.48
C LEU A 95 -12.80 -11.70 3.69
N GLY A 96 -13.22 -12.09 4.89
CA GLY A 96 -12.88 -11.38 6.12
C GLY A 96 -11.37 -11.32 6.36
N TYR A 97 -10.67 -12.43 6.15
CA TYR A 97 -9.21 -12.48 6.24
C TYR A 97 -8.53 -11.63 5.16
N ALA A 98 -9.01 -11.68 3.92
CA ALA A 98 -8.51 -10.85 2.82
C ALA A 98 -8.69 -9.35 3.11
N MET A 99 -9.83 -8.95 3.70
CA MET A 99 -10.04 -7.56 4.13
C MET A 99 -9.03 -7.11 5.17
N HIS A 100 -8.63 -8.01 6.09
CA HIS A 100 -7.58 -7.75 7.06
C HIS A 100 -6.20 -7.66 6.40
N ALA A 101 -5.83 -8.65 5.60
CA ALA A 101 -4.48 -8.80 5.03
C ALA A 101 -4.18 -7.86 3.85
N LEU A 102 -5.19 -7.50 3.05
CA LEU A 102 -5.04 -6.71 1.82
C LEU A 102 -5.68 -5.31 1.94
N GLY A 103 -6.56 -5.12 2.92
CA GLY A 103 -7.44 -3.95 2.99
C GLY A 103 -8.60 -4.04 1.99
N SER A 104 -9.70 -3.33 2.28
CA SER A 104 -10.91 -3.36 1.43
C SER A 104 -10.69 -2.88 0.00
N GLY A 105 -9.65 -2.09 -0.27
CA GLY A 105 -9.35 -1.54 -1.60
C GLY A 105 -8.92 -2.58 -2.63
N ARG A 106 -8.45 -3.76 -2.19
CA ARG A 106 -7.96 -4.85 -3.05
C ARG A 106 -8.93 -6.03 -3.16
N ILE A 107 -10.16 -5.83 -2.69
CA ILE A 107 -11.22 -6.83 -2.68
C ILE A 107 -12.19 -6.55 -3.83
N ILE A 108 -12.48 -7.57 -4.62
CA ILE A 108 -13.50 -7.57 -5.66
C ILE A 108 -14.52 -8.65 -5.30
N ASN A 109 -15.78 -8.28 -5.16
CA ASN A 109 -16.87 -9.24 -5.01
C ASN A 109 -17.51 -9.52 -6.36
N ILE A 110 -17.83 -10.78 -6.64
CA ILE A 110 -18.58 -11.22 -7.82
C ILE A 110 -19.81 -12.02 -7.39
N MET A 111 -20.89 -11.89 -8.16
CA MET A 111 -22.16 -12.52 -7.82
C MET A 111 -22.96 -12.90 -9.07
N ASN A 112 -23.52 -14.11 -9.09
CA ASN A 112 -24.54 -14.50 -10.06
C ASN A 112 -25.95 -14.18 -9.54
N THR A 113 -26.65 -13.25 -10.18
CA THR A 113 -27.96 -12.80 -9.72
C THR A 113 -29.09 -13.79 -10.04
N ALA A 114 -28.83 -14.84 -10.82
CA ALA A 114 -29.77 -15.95 -10.97
C ALA A 114 -30.11 -16.63 -9.62
N PHE A 115 -29.26 -16.47 -8.61
CA PHE A 115 -29.45 -17.01 -7.26
C PHE A 115 -29.96 -15.95 -6.26
N GLY A 116 -30.31 -14.76 -6.75
CA GLY A 116 -30.88 -13.67 -5.98
C GLY A 116 -30.17 -12.33 -6.21
N GLU A 117 -30.94 -11.25 -6.17
CA GLU A 117 -30.39 -9.89 -6.31
C GLU A 117 -29.70 -9.42 -5.01
N PRO A 118 -28.58 -8.69 -5.12
CA PRO A 118 -27.81 -8.21 -3.98
C PRO A 118 -28.53 -7.16 -3.11
N GLU A 119 -29.45 -6.39 -3.68
CA GLU A 119 -30.10 -5.26 -3.02
C GLU A 119 -30.92 -5.68 -1.80
N GLY A 120 -30.56 -5.12 -0.62
CA GLY A 120 -31.21 -5.42 0.66
C GLY A 120 -30.98 -6.84 1.20
N LYS A 121 -30.18 -7.67 0.52
CA LYS A 121 -29.98 -9.10 0.85
C LYS A 121 -28.54 -9.48 1.15
N ILE A 122 -27.57 -8.68 0.72
CA ILE A 122 -26.16 -8.85 1.08
C ILE A 122 -25.96 -8.66 2.60
N PRO A 123 -25.06 -9.43 3.24
CA PRO A 123 -24.69 -9.21 4.65
C PRO A 123 -24.32 -7.76 4.97
N PHE A 124 -24.76 -7.27 6.13
CA PHE A 124 -24.60 -5.86 6.56
C PHE A 124 -23.14 -5.34 6.42
N ASP A 125 -22.14 -6.15 6.79
CA ASP A 125 -20.72 -5.79 6.69
C ASP A 125 -20.24 -5.52 5.26
N LEU A 126 -20.92 -6.10 4.26
CA LEU A 126 -20.66 -5.90 2.83
C LEU A 126 -21.57 -4.83 2.21
N ALA A 127 -22.72 -4.53 2.81
CA ALA A 127 -23.69 -3.56 2.29
C ALA A 127 -23.15 -2.12 2.21
N HIS A 128 -22.16 -1.78 3.05
CA HIS A 128 -21.47 -0.48 3.05
C HIS A 128 -20.19 -0.46 2.20
N LYS A 129 -19.92 -1.54 1.45
CA LYS A 129 -18.74 -1.67 0.59
C LYS A 129 -19.13 -1.47 -0.87
N ARG A 130 -18.12 -1.48 -1.76
CA ARG A 130 -18.34 -1.39 -3.20
C ARG A 130 -19.25 -2.53 -3.66
N TRP A 131 -20.24 -2.18 -4.48
CA TRP A 131 -21.21 -3.12 -5.06
C TRP A 131 -20.51 -4.26 -5.81
N PRO A 132 -20.98 -5.53 -5.68
CA PRO A 132 -20.37 -6.64 -6.40
C PRO A 132 -20.51 -6.48 -7.91
N ILE A 133 -19.56 -7.07 -8.63
CA ILE A 133 -19.70 -7.32 -10.07
C ILE A 133 -20.77 -8.38 -10.23
N THR A 134 -21.87 -8.03 -10.89
CA THR A 134 -22.97 -8.95 -11.12
C THR A 134 -22.96 -9.50 -12.55
N TYR A 135 -23.47 -10.71 -12.70
CA TYR A 135 -23.88 -11.28 -13.97
C TYR A 135 -25.10 -12.18 -13.75
N ASN A 136 -25.81 -12.55 -14.80
CA ASN A 136 -26.91 -13.48 -14.72
C ASN A 136 -26.67 -14.63 -15.69
N LEU A 137 -26.55 -15.85 -15.17
CA LEU A 137 -26.49 -17.06 -15.99
C LEU A 137 -27.11 -18.23 -15.24
N SER A 138 -28.02 -18.93 -15.90
CA SER A 138 -28.79 -20.06 -15.38
C SER A 138 -29.12 -21.05 -16.51
N PRO A 139 -29.79 -22.18 -16.22
CA PRO A 139 -30.29 -23.08 -17.27
C PRO A 139 -31.19 -22.37 -18.29
N GLU A 140 -31.97 -21.37 -17.85
CA GLU A 140 -32.99 -20.69 -18.65
C GLU A 140 -32.40 -19.78 -19.75
N ASN A 141 -31.22 -19.20 -19.52
CA ASN A 141 -30.58 -18.27 -20.47
C ASN A 141 -29.21 -18.77 -20.97
N ILE A 142 -29.00 -20.09 -20.98
CA ILE A 142 -27.73 -20.70 -21.40
C ILE A 142 -27.31 -20.34 -22.83
N SER A 143 -28.25 -20.00 -23.71
CA SER A 143 -28.01 -19.50 -25.07
C SER A 143 -27.25 -18.16 -25.08
N GLU A 144 -27.40 -17.35 -24.04
CA GLU A 144 -26.77 -16.03 -23.89
C GLU A 144 -25.36 -16.10 -23.30
N LYS A 145 -24.89 -17.29 -22.90
CA LYS A 145 -23.60 -17.51 -22.22
C LYS A 145 -22.43 -16.77 -22.88
N SER A 146 -22.37 -16.77 -24.21
CA SER A 146 -21.29 -16.10 -24.96
C SER A 146 -21.33 -14.58 -24.81
N GLN A 147 -22.52 -13.99 -24.76
CA GLN A 147 -22.70 -12.55 -24.50
C GLN A 147 -22.34 -12.23 -23.04
N VAL A 148 -22.93 -12.94 -22.08
CA VAL A 148 -22.67 -12.75 -20.64
C VAL A 148 -21.17 -12.88 -20.34
N LYS A 149 -20.49 -13.85 -20.95
CA LYS A 149 -19.03 -14.03 -20.81
C LYS A 149 -18.26 -12.82 -21.32
N ARG A 150 -18.60 -12.27 -22.48
CA ARG A 150 -17.89 -11.10 -23.04
C ARG A 150 -18.05 -9.87 -22.12
N GLU A 151 -19.26 -9.64 -21.63
CA GLU A 151 -19.57 -8.54 -20.72
C GLU A 151 -18.82 -8.68 -19.39
N LEU A 152 -18.92 -9.85 -18.74
CA LEU A 152 -18.24 -10.11 -17.48
C LEU A 152 -16.71 -10.01 -17.60
N VAL A 153 -16.13 -10.55 -18.69
CA VAL A 153 -14.69 -10.40 -18.97
C VAL A 153 -14.31 -8.93 -19.08
N SER A 154 -15.11 -8.10 -19.76
CA SER A 154 -14.84 -6.67 -19.89
C SER A 154 -14.83 -5.96 -18.53
N VAL A 155 -15.80 -6.28 -17.67
CA VAL A 155 -15.89 -5.68 -16.32
C VAL A 155 -14.73 -6.14 -15.43
N LEU A 156 -14.39 -7.44 -15.45
CA LEU A 156 -13.24 -7.97 -14.72
C LEU A 156 -11.92 -7.35 -15.17
N VAL A 157 -11.73 -7.13 -16.48
CA VAL A 157 -10.54 -6.42 -16.99
C VAL A 157 -10.47 -5.03 -16.40
N HIS A 158 -11.56 -4.26 -16.45
CA HIS A 158 -11.59 -2.91 -15.89
C HIS A 158 -11.34 -2.89 -14.38
N ALA A 159 -11.83 -3.89 -13.65
CA ALA A 159 -11.66 -3.97 -12.20
C ALA A 159 -10.24 -4.40 -11.78
N ILE A 160 -9.61 -5.32 -12.51
CA ILE A 160 -8.30 -5.90 -12.15
C ILE A 160 -7.14 -5.07 -12.70
N LYS A 161 -7.26 -4.51 -13.91
CA LYS A 161 -6.17 -3.82 -14.61
C LYS A 161 -5.49 -2.70 -13.79
N PRO A 162 -6.20 -1.87 -12.99
CA PRO A 162 -5.55 -0.85 -12.16
C PRO A 162 -4.53 -1.42 -11.17
N PHE A 163 -4.76 -2.63 -10.66
CA PHE A 163 -3.85 -3.28 -9.70
C PHE A 163 -2.58 -3.83 -10.34
N ALA A 164 -2.56 -4.01 -11.67
CA ALA A 164 -1.37 -4.44 -12.39
C ALA A 164 -0.21 -3.44 -12.28
N LYS A 165 -0.53 -2.16 -12.05
CA LYS A 165 0.44 -1.09 -11.82
C LYS A 165 0.49 -0.61 -10.36
N GLN A 166 -0.48 -1.01 -9.53
CA GLN A 166 -0.53 -0.60 -8.12
C GLN A 166 0.01 -1.71 -7.24
N ARG A 167 1.23 -1.51 -6.75
CA ARG A 167 1.92 -2.45 -5.86
C ARG A 167 1.15 -2.69 -4.56
N LYS A 168 1.06 -3.95 -4.13
CA LYS A 168 0.61 -4.28 -2.77
C LYS A 168 1.67 -3.79 -1.80
N VAL A 169 1.21 -3.03 -0.82
CA VAL A 169 2.05 -2.43 0.20
C VAL A 169 1.66 -3.07 1.54
N ALA A 170 2.59 -3.78 2.18
CA ALA A 170 2.33 -4.37 3.48
C ALA A 170 2.36 -3.27 4.55
N LYS A 171 1.36 -3.25 5.43
CA LYS A 171 1.35 -2.40 6.62
C LYS A 171 2.00 -3.13 7.79
N PRO A 172 2.62 -2.41 8.73
CA PRO A 172 3.16 -3.03 9.93
C PRO A 172 2.06 -3.66 10.78
N VAL A 173 2.29 -4.90 11.23
CA VAL A 173 1.38 -5.67 12.09
C VAL A 173 2.09 -5.94 13.42
N PHE A 174 1.37 -5.70 14.52
CA PHE A 174 1.85 -6.00 15.88
C PHE A 174 0.88 -6.96 16.55
N GLU A 175 1.40 -7.91 17.33
CA GLU A 175 0.59 -8.88 18.07
C GLU A 175 -0.46 -8.21 18.98
N ASN A 176 -0.10 -7.08 19.59
CA ASN A 176 -0.96 -6.29 20.47
C ASN A 176 -0.37 -4.88 20.69
N SER A 177 -1.16 -3.99 21.31
CA SER A 177 -0.74 -2.62 21.62
C SER A 177 0.51 -2.53 22.51
N ALA A 178 0.71 -3.49 23.42
CA ALA A 178 1.89 -3.49 24.28
C ALA A 178 3.17 -3.82 23.48
N ALA A 179 3.09 -4.76 22.52
CA ALA A 179 4.17 -5.06 21.58
C ALA A 179 4.51 -3.83 20.73
N LYS A 180 3.49 -3.15 20.19
CA LYS A 180 3.65 -1.90 19.43
C LYS A 180 4.36 -0.80 20.23
N ILE A 181 3.99 -0.61 21.50
CA ILE A 181 4.62 0.40 22.37
C ILE A 181 6.07 0.02 22.69
N ARG A 182 6.33 -1.25 23.07
CA ARG A 182 7.70 -1.72 23.34
C ARG A 182 8.61 -1.52 22.14
N HIS A 183 8.13 -1.88 20.96
CA HIS A 183 8.84 -1.68 19.70
C HIS A 183 9.19 -0.20 19.45
N SER A 184 8.20 0.68 19.59
CA SER A 184 8.39 2.13 19.38
C SER A 184 9.39 2.73 20.37
N GLU A 185 9.33 2.33 21.64
CA GLU A 185 10.23 2.82 22.69
C GLU A 185 11.66 2.26 22.57
N ASP A 186 11.82 1.04 22.10
CA ASP A 186 13.12 0.46 21.81
C ASP A 186 13.82 1.21 20.67
N LEU A 187 13.13 1.41 19.54
CA LEU A 187 13.63 2.21 18.42
C LEU A 187 13.93 3.65 18.83
N ARG A 188 13.07 4.28 19.65
CA ARG A 188 13.30 5.62 20.19
C ARG A 188 14.62 5.68 20.96
N LYS A 189 14.89 4.71 21.83
CA LYS A 189 16.14 4.66 22.61
C LYS A 189 17.37 4.49 21.71
N GLN A 190 17.32 3.55 20.79
CA GLN A 190 18.43 3.26 19.88
C GLN A 190 18.77 4.48 19.01
N LEU A 191 17.77 5.06 18.33
CA LEU A 191 17.97 6.23 17.49
C LEU A 191 18.33 7.49 18.28
N SER A 192 17.77 7.69 19.48
CA SER A 192 18.16 8.81 20.35
C SER A 192 19.64 8.73 20.72
N GLY A 193 20.12 7.55 21.12
CA GLY A 193 21.52 7.33 21.46
C GLY A 193 22.43 7.56 20.25
N TYR A 194 22.04 7.04 19.09
CA TYR A 194 22.80 7.20 17.85
C TYR A 194 22.88 8.67 17.39
N ILE A 195 21.75 9.39 17.36
CA ILE A 195 21.71 10.80 16.97
C ILE A 195 22.50 11.66 17.96
N GLN A 196 22.41 11.38 19.26
CA GLN A 196 23.21 12.08 20.26
C GLN A 196 24.71 11.87 20.02
N ARG A 197 25.12 10.63 19.74
CA ARG A 197 26.51 10.31 19.40
C ARG A 197 26.98 11.07 18.16
N ILE A 198 26.18 11.06 17.09
CA ILE A 198 26.47 11.82 15.86
C ILE A 198 26.73 13.30 16.18
N ASN A 199 25.87 13.91 17.00
CA ASN A 199 25.99 15.32 17.35
C ASN A 199 27.23 15.61 18.19
N ASN A 200 27.51 14.77 19.19
CA ASN A 200 28.62 14.97 20.12
C ASN A 200 29.99 14.75 19.44
N GLU A 201 30.08 13.76 18.55
CA GLU A 201 31.32 13.38 17.86
C GLU A 201 31.49 14.06 16.49
N GLY A 202 30.50 14.83 16.03
CA GLY A 202 30.53 15.48 14.71
C GLY A 202 30.52 14.49 13.54
N LEU A 203 29.84 13.34 13.70
CA LEU A 203 29.79 12.29 12.67
C LEU A 203 28.86 12.67 11.51
N ARG A 204 28.99 11.95 10.41
CA ARG A 204 28.03 12.03 9.30
C ARG A 204 26.69 11.44 9.74
N ARG A 205 25.60 12.07 9.29
CA ARG A 205 24.20 11.72 9.61
C ARG A 205 23.57 10.72 8.63
N LYS A 206 24.34 10.23 7.65
CA LYS A 206 23.83 9.39 6.58
C LYS A 206 23.24 8.08 7.14
N ALA A 207 22.13 7.65 6.56
CA ALA A 207 21.49 6.35 6.77
C ALA A 207 20.89 5.87 5.45
N ILE A 208 20.79 4.56 5.28
CA ILE A 208 20.17 3.89 4.13
C ILE A 208 18.77 3.44 4.54
N ILE A 209 17.75 3.95 3.88
CA ILE A 209 16.36 3.51 4.08
C ILE A 209 16.08 2.38 3.10
N ARG A 210 15.55 1.25 3.58
CA ARG A 210 15.27 0.06 2.77
C ARG A 210 13.84 -0.41 3.00
N ASP A 211 13.12 -0.65 1.90
CA ASP A 211 11.79 -1.26 1.94
C ASP A 211 11.90 -2.74 2.29
N ILE A 212 11.23 -3.15 3.38
CA ILE A 212 11.22 -4.54 3.84
C ILE A 212 10.62 -5.50 2.80
N ASP A 213 9.71 -5.01 1.97
CA ASP A 213 9.05 -5.82 0.94
C ASP A 213 9.92 -5.96 -0.34
N ARG A 214 11.09 -5.30 -0.41
CA ARG A 214 12.03 -5.31 -1.56
C ARG A 214 13.51 -5.33 -1.13
N VAL A 215 13.81 -5.99 0.00
CA VAL A 215 15.18 -5.98 0.57
C VAL A 215 16.25 -6.47 -0.40
N GLU A 216 15.91 -7.42 -1.27
CA GLU A 216 16.79 -8.03 -2.28
C GLU A 216 17.20 -7.07 -3.40
N SER A 217 16.49 -5.94 -3.57
CA SER A 217 16.83 -4.96 -4.62
C SER A 217 18.07 -4.15 -4.31
N TYR A 218 18.51 -4.10 -3.06
CA TYR A 218 19.76 -3.44 -2.68
C TYR A 218 20.94 -4.40 -2.91
N PRO A 219 22.06 -3.95 -3.50
CA PRO A 219 22.42 -2.54 -3.74
C PRO A 219 22.16 -2.06 -5.18
N GLU A 220 21.39 -2.79 -5.97
CA GLU A 220 21.14 -2.45 -7.37
C GLU A 220 20.23 -1.22 -7.49
N VAL A 221 20.50 -0.37 -8.49
CA VAL A 221 19.68 0.80 -8.81
C VAL A 221 18.91 0.51 -10.07
N VAL A 222 17.58 0.49 -9.96
CA VAL A 222 16.67 0.38 -11.11
C VAL A 222 16.04 1.74 -11.33
N GLU A 223 16.19 2.30 -12.53
CA GLU A 223 15.51 3.53 -12.91
C GLU A 223 14.01 3.27 -13.10
N SER A 224 13.19 3.89 -12.28
CA SER A 224 11.72 3.84 -12.37
C SER A 224 11.10 5.19 -12.03
N GLU A 225 9.88 5.42 -12.51
CA GLU A 225 9.06 6.56 -12.07
C GLU A 225 8.58 6.40 -10.61
N ASP A 226 8.54 5.17 -10.10
CA ASP A 226 8.19 4.85 -8.71
C ASP A 226 9.36 5.10 -7.75
N ILE A 227 9.04 5.27 -6.45
CA ILE A 227 10.06 5.39 -5.41
C ILE A 227 10.94 4.14 -5.34
N SER A 228 12.25 4.40 -5.30
CA SER A 228 13.28 3.37 -5.21
C SER A 228 13.04 2.45 -4.00
N PRO A 229 13.31 1.14 -4.12
CA PRO A 229 13.30 0.18 -3.00
C PRO A 229 14.22 0.56 -1.84
N TRP A 230 15.25 1.35 -2.13
CA TRP A 230 16.17 1.86 -1.14
C TRP A 230 16.74 3.20 -1.57
N PHE A 231 17.11 4.03 -0.60
CA PHE A 231 17.78 5.31 -0.88
C PHE A 231 18.53 5.80 0.37
N SER A 232 19.53 6.65 0.15
CA SER A 232 20.27 7.28 1.25
C SER A 232 19.68 8.63 1.64
N VAL A 233 19.54 8.88 2.94
CA VAL A 233 19.12 10.16 3.53
C VAL A 233 20.05 10.53 4.68
N GLU A 234 19.85 11.73 5.24
CA GLU A 234 20.47 12.12 6.50
C GLU A 234 19.44 12.14 7.64
N LEU A 235 19.81 11.62 8.81
CA LEU A 235 18.99 11.68 10.01
C LEU A 235 18.95 13.12 10.57
N ALA A 236 17.74 13.65 10.78
CA ALA A 236 17.52 14.99 11.31
C ALA A 236 17.40 14.99 12.84
N GLN A 237 16.27 14.51 13.35
CA GLN A 237 15.94 14.46 14.78
C GLN A 237 14.83 13.42 15.03
N LEU A 238 14.48 13.19 16.29
CA LEU A 238 13.29 12.42 16.64
C LEU A 238 12.07 13.34 16.76
N TYR A 239 10.89 12.79 16.48
CA TYR A 239 9.61 13.40 16.83
C TYR A 239 8.78 12.46 17.71
N HIS A 240 7.58 12.89 18.09
CA HIS A 240 6.77 12.17 19.08
C HIS A 240 6.37 10.74 18.64
N ARG A 241 6.27 10.42 17.34
CA ARG A 241 5.94 9.07 16.83
C ARG A 241 7.05 8.37 16.04
N GLY A 242 8.20 9.00 15.82
CA GLY A 242 9.20 8.45 14.90
C GLY A 242 10.49 9.25 14.77
N VAL A 243 11.13 9.08 13.62
CA VAL A 243 12.37 9.77 13.21
C VAL A 243 12.12 10.65 12.00
N GLN A 244 12.77 11.81 11.99
CA GLN A 244 12.75 12.77 10.90
C GLN A 244 14.02 12.61 10.07
N VAL A 245 13.89 12.63 8.75
CA VAL A 245 15.01 12.54 7.80
C VAL A 245 15.01 13.72 6.84
N PHE A 246 16.20 14.21 6.49
CA PHE A 246 16.35 15.25 5.48
C PHE A 246 16.20 14.68 4.08
N LEU A 247 15.32 15.30 3.29
CA LEU A 247 15.10 14.95 1.90
C LEU A 247 15.77 15.96 0.97
N ARG A 248 15.63 17.25 1.27
CA ARG A 248 16.21 18.34 0.47
C ARG A 248 16.40 19.61 1.29
N ALA A 249 17.46 20.36 1.00
CA ALA A 249 17.62 21.72 1.50
C ALA A 249 17.20 22.71 0.42
N GLY A 250 16.60 23.84 0.80
CA GLY A 250 16.13 24.85 -0.12
C GLY A 250 15.94 26.21 0.54
N THR A 251 15.32 27.12 -0.19
CA THR A 251 14.95 28.45 0.34
C THR A 251 13.52 28.81 -0.01
N VAL A 252 12.82 29.48 0.89
CA VAL A 252 11.41 29.90 0.74
C VAL A 252 11.26 31.41 0.84
N MET A 253 10.12 31.91 0.36
CA MET A 253 9.70 33.31 0.48
C MET A 253 8.62 33.44 1.54
N LEU A 254 8.66 34.53 2.32
CA LEU A 254 7.57 34.91 3.23
C LEU A 254 6.60 35.84 2.49
N CYS A 255 5.33 35.46 2.44
CA CYS A 255 4.25 36.26 1.87
C CYS A 255 3.77 37.33 2.86
N ASP A 256 3.15 38.40 2.36
CA ASP A 256 2.61 39.49 3.18
C ASP A 256 1.51 39.03 4.16
N ASP A 257 0.83 37.92 3.87
CA ASP A 257 -0.17 37.29 4.73
C ASP A 257 0.44 36.40 5.83
N GLY A 258 1.78 36.34 5.92
CA GLY A 258 2.52 35.53 6.88
C GLY A 258 2.70 34.06 6.49
N THR A 259 2.22 33.64 5.31
CA THR A 259 2.42 32.28 4.79
C THR A 259 3.76 32.14 4.06
N TYR A 260 4.23 30.90 3.90
CA TYR A 260 5.43 30.61 3.13
C TYR A 260 5.10 30.00 1.76
N ARG A 261 5.94 30.32 0.76
CA ARG A 261 5.89 29.73 -0.58
C ARG A 261 7.29 29.38 -1.09
N PHE A 262 7.36 28.54 -2.11
CA PHE A 262 8.60 28.27 -2.81
C PHE A 262 9.10 29.52 -3.54
N ARG A 263 10.43 29.59 -3.65
CA ARG A 263 11.12 30.63 -4.41
C ARG A 263 10.99 30.39 -5.91
N ASP A 264 10.76 31.45 -6.67
CA ASP A 264 10.79 31.40 -8.13
C ASP A 264 12.22 31.60 -8.66
N ASN A 265 12.91 30.49 -8.94
CA ASN A 265 14.25 30.52 -9.53
C ASN A 265 14.29 31.20 -10.91
N SER A 266 13.21 31.11 -11.69
CA SER A 266 13.16 31.66 -13.06
C SER A 266 13.16 33.18 -13.07
N LYS A 267 12.66 33.82 -11.99
CA LYS A 267 12.66 35.27 -11.80
C LYS A 267 13.86 35.78 -11.02
N GLY A 268 14.82 34.91 -10.67
CA GLY A 268 16.00 35.29 -9.91
C GLY A 268 15.69 35.78 -8.49
N GLU A 269 14.57 35.35 -7.91
CA GLU A 269 14.25 35.66 -6.50
C GLU A 269 15.39 35.16 -5.61
N LYS A 270 15.74 35.94 -4.58
CA LYS A 270 16.60 35.49 -3.48
C LYS A 270 15.66 35.08 -2.35
N GLY A 271 15.82 33.84 -1.86
CA GLY A 271 14.96 33.33 -0.80
C GLY A 271 15.20 34.06 0.51
N ASP A 272 14.13 34.28 1.28
CA ASP A 272 14.16 34.98 2.55
C ASP A 272 14.73 34.09 3.67
N GLU A 273 14.41 32.80 3.62
CA GLU A 273 14.74 31.84 4.68
C GLU A 273 15.27 30.52 4.14
N ARG A 274 16.30 29.98 4.79
CA ARG A 274 16.84 28.64 4.50
C ARG A 274 16.02 27.59 5.24
N VAL A 275 15.54 26.60 4.50
CA VAL A 275 14.68 25.55 5.04
C VAL A 275 15.09 24.16 4.56
N PHE A 276 14.55 23.15 5.23
CA PHE A 276 14.77 21.75 4.94
C PHE A 276 13.41 21.07 4.72
N LEU A 277 13.28 20.35 3.61
CA LEU A 277 12.21 19.38 3.41
C LEU A 277 12.57 18.12 4.21
N ILE A 278 11.68 17.76 5.11
CA ILE A 278 11.83 16.66 6.05
C ILE A 278 10.70 15.65 5.86
N GLY A 279 11.04 14.36 5.89
CA GLY A 279 10.09 13.26 5.95
C GLY A 279 9.99 12.68 7.36
N ASP A 280 8.76 12.52 7.86
CA ASP A 280 8.47 11.87 9.13
C ASP A 280 8.28 10.36 8.91
N ILE A 281 9.20 9.52 9.40
CA ILE A 281 9.08 8.05 9.35
C ILE A 281 8.61 7.54 10.72
N PRO A 282 7.40 6.93 10.84
CA PRO A 282 6.91 6.38 12.10
C PRO A 282 7.78 5.23 12.63
N PHE A 283 7.98 5.15 13.94
CA PHE A 283 8.65 3.99 14.55
C PHE A 283 7.91 2.68 14.26
N THR A 284 6.59 2.76 14.10
CA THR A 284 5.75 1.60 13.79
C THR A 284 6.03 1.04 12.40
N ASN A 285 6.53 1.86 11.47
CA ASN A 285 6.85 1.42 10.12
C ASN A 285 8.27 0.84 10.04
N ILE A 286 9.17 1.20 10.97
CA ILE A 286 10.52 0.66 11.04
C ILE A 286 10.45 -0.75 11.64
N VAL A 287 11.00 -1.74 10.95
CA VAL A 287 11.06 -3.13 11.40
C VAL A 287 12.31 -3.35 12.24
N SER A 288 13.47 -2.90 11.76
CA SER A 288 14.75 -3.02 12.45
C SER A 288 15.78 -2.03 11.90
N ILE A 289 16.89 -1.86 12.63
CA ILE A 289 18.01 -1.02 12.22
C ILE A 289 19.30 -1.81 12.40
N ASN A 290 20.10 -1.90 11.34
CA ASN A 290 21.48 -2.36 11.40
C ASN A 290 22.40 -1.12 11.50
N PHE A 291 22.99 -0.86 12.65
CA PHE A 291 23.87 0.30 12.86
C PHE A 291 25.31 0.08 12.36
N ASP A 292 25.70 -1.16 12.09
CA ASP A 292 27.08 -1.51 11.71
C ASP A 292 27.31 -1.42 10.19
N GLY A 293 26.24 -1.27 9.40
CA GLY A 293 26.31 -1.24 7.95
C GLY A 293 26.51 -2.62 7.32
N ASP A 294 26.92 -2.64 6.06
CA ASP A 294 27.25 -3.85 5.29
C ASP A 294 28.46 -3.62 4.37
N GLU A 295 28.74 -4.58 3.49
CA GLU A 295 29.88 -4.51 2.56
C GLU A 295 29.76 -3.40 1.49
N TYR A 296 28.57 -2.85 1.27
CA TYR A 296 28.31 -1.82 0.28
C TYR A 296 28.24 -0.43 0.91
N ASP A 297 27.66 -0.30 2.10
CA ASP A 297 27.60 0.94 2.84
C ASP A 297 27.71 0.72 4.36
N TYR A 298 28.72 1.33 4.97
CA TYR A 298 29.02 1.23 6.40
C TYR A 298 28.13 2.14 7.27
N PHE A 299 27.25 2.95 6.68
CA PHE A 299 26.24 3.71 7.42
C PHE A 299 25.06 2.82 7.84
N PRO A 300 24.26 3.24 8.84
CA PRO A 300 23.14 2.43 9.29
C PRO A 300 22.10 2.15 8.21
N HIS A 301 21.57 0.93 8.21
CA HIS A 301 20.44 0.52 7.36
C HIS A 301 19.17 0.45 8.20
N VAL A 302 18.17 1.25 7.83
CA VAL A 302 16.85 1.28 8.45
C VAL A 302 15.89 0.51 7.54
N PHE A 303 15.46 -0.66 8.01
CA PHE A 303 14.48 -1.49 7.30
C PHE A 303 13.09 -1.06 7.73
N CYS A 304 12.26 -0.60 6.80
CA CYS A 304 10.91 -0.12 7.10
C CYS A 304 9.88 -0.47 6.02
N HIS A 305 8.61 -0.41 6.40
CA HIS A 305 7.49 -0.50 5.46
C HIS A 305 7.31 0.81 4.71
N PHE A 306 7.22 0.71 3.38
CA PHE A 306 6.91 1.82 2.49
C PHE A 306 5.38 1.94 2.36
N SER A 307 4.74 2.13 3.52
CA SER A 307 3.30 1.91 3.68
C SER A 307 2.39 3.12 3.61
N GLU A 308 2.98 4.29 3.46
CA GLU A 308 2.25 5.55 3.42
C GLU A 308 1.84 5.90 1.98
N SER A 309 1.29 7.09 1.80
CA SER A 309 0.82 7.57 0.50
C SER A 309 1.90 7.42 -0.58
N ASN A 310 1.48 7.05 -1.80
CA ASN A 310 2.37 6.79 -2.94
C ASN A 310 3.43 5.70 -2.74
N GLY A 311 3.29 4.85 -1.72
CA GLY A 311 4.28 3.81 -1.43
C GLY A 311 5.57 4.35 -0.82
N GLU A 312 5.47 5.46 -0.07
CA GLU A 312 6.59 6.08 0.63
C GLU A 312 6.65 5.66 2.10
N PRO A 313 7.79 5.83 2.80
CA PRO A 313 7.87 5.58 4.24
C PRO A 313 7.38 6.77 5.10
N TYR A 314 7.02 7.89 4.47
CA TYR A 314 6.74 9.15 5.16
C TYR A 314 5.26 9.32 5.46
N GLU A 315 4.88 9.42 6.73
CA GLU A 315 3.48 9.74 7.08
C GLU A 315 3.16 11.21 6.83
N ARG A 316 4.20 12.06 6.82
CA ARG A 316 4.12 13.50 6.57
C ARG A 316 5.40 13.99 5.89
N LEU A 317 5.21 14.95 4.99
CA LEU A 317 6.28 15.77 4.43
C LEU A 317 6.11 17.20 4.94
N ILE A 318 7.12 17.69 5.64
CA ILE A 318 7.09 19.00 6.31
C ILE A 318 8.28 19.83 5.90
N VAL A 319 8.10 21.15 5.95
CA VAL A 319 9.17 22.11 5.74
C VAL A 319 9.56 22.67 7.10
N CYS A 320 10.85 22.59 7.42
CA CYS A 320 11.40 23.02 8.71
C CYS A 320 12.48 24.07 8.55
N LYS A 321 12.55 24.97 9.53
CA LYS A 321 13.69 25.87 9.75
C LYS A 321 14.63 25.30 10.80
N GLU A 322 15.93 25.50 10.62
CA GLU A 322 16.92 25.16 11.62
C GLU A 322 16.96 26.25 12.71
N ILE A 323 16.87 25.84 13.97
CA ILE A 323 16.97 26.68 15.15
C ILE A 323 18.21 26.24 15.93
N GLU A 324 19.12 27.18 16.16
CA GLU A 324 20.29 26.95 17.02
C GLU A 324 19.87 27.05 18.49
N MET A 325 19.95 25.94 19.22
CA MET A 325 19.60 25.87 20.64
C MET A 325 20.80 26.13 21.57
N GLY A 326 21.97 26.44 21.00
CA GLY A 326 23.24 26.57 21.72
C GLY A 326 23.92 25.22 22.00
N ASN A 327 25.19 25.27 22.39
CA ASN A 327 26.03 24.09 22.70
C ASN A 327 26.09 23.03 21.58
N GLY A 328 26.00 23.45 20.32
CA GLY A 328 26.03 22.54 19.16
C GLY A 328 24.72 21.77 18.94
N HIS A 329 23.67 22.05 19.70
CA HIS A 329 22.35 21.45 19.49
C HIS A 329 21.54 22.26 18.49
N LYS A 330 21.07 21.58 17.45
CA LYS A 330 20.18 22.12 16.43
C LYS A 330 18.82 21.46 16.57
N TYR A 331 17.77 22.26 16.40
CA TYR A 331 16.39 21.79 16.37
C TYR A 331 15.73 22.23 15.08
N TYR A 332 15.02 21.32 14.44
CA TYR A 332 14.29 21.58 13.21
C TYR A 332 12.83 21.82 13.54
N SER A 333 12.41 23.08 13.44
CA SER A 333 11.04 23.50 13.74
C SER A 333 10.22 23.51 12.48
N GLU A 334 9.09 22.78 12.48
CA GLU A 334 8.08 22.86 11.43
C GLU A 334 7.60 24.30 11.25
N ILE A 335 7.53 24.73 9.99
CA ILE A 335 6.90 26.00 9.60
C ILE A 335 5.59 25.77 8.86
N GLU A 336 5.51 24.71 8.04
CA GLU A 336 4.33 24.35 7.25
C GLU A 336 4.49 22.93 6.68
N THR A 337 3.39 22.33 6.26
CA THR A 337 3.39 21.08 5.49
C THR A 337 3.75 21.30 4.02
N LEU A 338 4.36 20.31 3.36
CA LEU A 338 4.69 20.42 1.93
C LEU A 338 3.44 20.69 1.07
N GLU A 339 2.34 20.00 1.37
CA GLU A 339 1.08 20.14 0.63
C GLU A 339 0.51 21.56 0.70
N ASN A 340 0.47 22.17 1.89
CA ASN A 340 0.00 23.54 2.04
C ASN A 340 0.94 24.54 1.35
N MET A 341 2.26 24.32 1.43
CA MET A 341 3.24 25.18 0.77
C MET A 341 3.12 25.10 -0.76
N GLN A 342 2.87 23.91 -1.32
CA GLN A 342 2.57 23.74 -2.75
C GLN A 342 1.33 24.52 -3.16
N LYS A 343 0.21 24.35 -2.43
CA LYS A 343 -1.04 25.10 -2.69
C LYS A 343 -0.84 26.62 -2.64
N ASN A 344 -0.02 27.10 -1.71
CA ASN A 344 0.31 28.52 -1.63
C ASN A 344 1.18 28.98 -2.81
N SER A 345 2.14 28.17 -3.23
CA SER A 345 3.06 28.47 -4.33
C SER A 345 2.35 28.48 -5.70
N GLU A 346 1.34 27.64 -5.89
CA GLU A 346 0.52 27.59 -7.11
C GLU A 346 -0.16 28.92 -7.44
N LYS A 347 -0.57 29.68 -6.41
CA LYS A 347 -1.15 31.03 -6.56
C LYS A 347 -0.19 32.01 -7.27
N TYR A 348 1.11 31.72 -7.19
CA TYR A 348 2.18 32.53 -7.78
C TYR A 348 2.82 31.89 -9.01
N GLY A 349 2.27 30.76 -9.48
CA GLY A 349 2.78 30.02 -10.64
C GLY A 349 4.06 29.22 -10.36
N VAL A 350 4.42 29.01 -9.10
CA VAL A 350 5.61 28.24 -8.69
C VAL A 350 5.17 26.85 -8.25
N LYS A 351 5.78 25.80 -8.80
CA LYS A 351 5.38 24.40 -8.54
C LYS A 351 6.39 23.60 -7.72
N ASP A 352 7.67 23.92 -7.85
CA ASP A 352 8.73 23.05 -7.36
C ASP A 352 9.45 23.63 -6.14
N PHE A 353 9.78 22.76 -5.20
CA PHE A 353 10.68 23.09 -4.10
C PHE A 353 12.07 23.35 -4.67
N ALA A 354 12.54 24.60 -4.54
CA ALA A 354 13.81 25.08 -5.10
C ALA A 354 14.99 24.84 -4.15
#